data_AF-A0A7K2X9U8-F1
#
_entry.id   AF-A0A7K2X9U8-F1
#
_cell.length_a   1.000
_cell.length_b   1.000
_cell.length_c   1.000
_cell.angle_alpha   90.00
_cell.angle_beta   90.00
_cell.angle_gamma   90.00
#
_symmetry.space_group_name_H-M   'P 1'
#
loop_
_entity.id
_entity.type
_entity.pdbx_description
1 polymer ?
#
loop_
_entity_poly.entity_id
_entity_poly.type
_entity_poly.pdbx_seq_one_letter_code
_entity_poly.pdbx_strand_id
1 'polypeptide(L)' 'PPAAPSASAGLLDALRQDLGLTPAQAEERLRAEKAAAAVERTARKTAGGAYGGSWFDPSSGRLVVALTDRAGEAGVR' A
#
# COMPACT_ATOMS: atom_id res chain seq x y z
N PRO A 1 -29.22 -5.44 -0.73
CA PRO A 1 -28.42 -5.90 -1.90
C PRO A 1 -26.95 -6.01 -1.49
N PRO A 2 -26.18 -7.01 -1.94
CA PRO A 2 -24.74 -7.02 -1.69
C PRO A 2 -24.11 -5.82 -2.42
N ALA A 3 -23.13 -5.16 -1.77
CA ALA A 3 -22.42 -4.03 -2.33
C ALA A 3 -21.62 -4.48 -3.57
N ALA A 4 -21.56 -3.64 -4.61
CA ALA A 4 -20.73 -3.91 -5.77
C ALA A 4 -19.24 -3.91 -5.37
N PRO A 5 -18.41 -4.80 -5.95
CA PRO A 5 -16.98 -4.85 -5.65
C PRO A 5 -16.30 -3.52 -5.98
N SER A 6 -15.36 -3.09 -5.14
CA SER A 6 -14.67 -1.80 -5.28
C SER A 6 -13.63 -1.75 -6.41
N ALA A 7 -13.40 -2.88 -7.09
CA ALA A 7 -12.41 -3.06 -8.13
C ALA A 7 -13.02 -3.75 -9.36
N SER A 8 -12.38 -3.61 -10.52
CA SER A 8 -12.82 -4.30 -11.73
C SER A 8 -12.65 -5.82 -11.60
N ALA A 9 -13.55 -6.58 -12.21
CA ALA A 9 -13.49 -8.05 -12.17
C ALA A 9 -12.18 -8.60 -12.74
N GLY A 10 -11.67 -8.00 -13.82
CA GLY A 10 -10.39 -8.41 -14.42
C GLY A 10 -9.19 -8.22 -13.50
N LEU A 11 -9.19 -7.16 -12.68
CA LEU A 11 -8.13 -6.94 -11.69
C LEU A 11 -8.19 -7.96 -10.55
N LEU A 12 -9.39 -8.26 -10.05
CA LEU A 12 -9.57 -9.28 -9.01
C LEU A 12 -9.16 -10.68 -9.50
N ASP A 13 -9.46 -11.00 -10.75
CA ASP A 13 -9.05 -12.25 -11.38
C ASP A 13 -7.52 -12.36 -11.57
N ALA A 14 -6.86 -11.27 -11.99
CA ALA A 14 -5.40 -11.22 -12.08
C ALA A 14 -4.73 -11.42 -10.72
N LEU A 15 -5.21 -10.73 -9.67
CA LEU A 15 -4.70 -10.88 -8.31
C LEU A 15 -4.87 -12.31 -7.77
N ARG A 16 -5.97 -12.98 -8.13
CA ARG A 16 -6.17 -14.39 -7.78
C ARG A 16 -5.15 -15.28 -8.49
N GLN A 17 -4.94 -15.09 -9.79
CA GLN A 17 -4.05 -15.95 -10.59
C GLN A 17 -2.58 -15.74 -10.25
N ASP A 18 -2.14 -14.49 -10.18
CA ASP A 18 -0.73 -14.16 -10.04
C ASP A 18 -0.23 -14.31 -8.60
N LEU A 19 -1.11 -14.11 -7.62
CA LEU A 19 -0.73 -14.01 -6.21
C LEU A 19 -1.49 -14.99 -5.31
N GLY A 20 -2.33 -15.86 -5.88
CA GLY A 20 -3.06 -16.89 -5.15
C GLY A 20 -4.09 -16.35 -4.17
N LEU A 21 -4.56 -15.11 -4.35
CA LEU A 21 -5.49 -14.47 -3.43
C LEU A 21 -6.93 -14.89 -3.68
N THR A 22 -7.68 -15.15 -2.60
CA THR A 22 -9.15 -15.22 -2.68
C THR A 22 -9.73 -13.85 -3.06
N PRO A 23 -10.98 -13.80 -3.59
CA PRO A 23 -11.61 -12.53 -3.93
C PRO A 23 -11.64 -11.52 -2.77
N ALA A 24 -11.96 -11.99 -1.56
CA ALA A 24 -11.97 -11.15 -0.36
C ALA A 24 -10.57 -10.62 0.00
N GLN A 25 -9.53 -11.44 -0.12
CA GLN A 25 -8.14 -11.01 0.11
C GLN A 25 -7.66 -10.01 -0.95
N ALA A 26 -8.07 -10.19 -2.20
CA ALA A 26 -7.75 -9.26 -3.28
C ALA A 26 -8.38 -7.88 -3.04
N GLU A 27 -9.65 -7.83 -2.64
CA GLU A 27 -10.34 -6.59 -2.28
C GLU A 27 -9.68 -5.88 -1.09
N GLU A 28 -9.38 -6.63 -0.03
CA GLU A 28 -8.73 -6.07 1.15
C GLU A 28 -7.33 -5.52 0.82
N ARG A 29 -6.55 -6.26 0.03
CA ARG A 29 -5.26 -5.78 -0.44
C ARG A 29 -5.36 -4.49 -1.26
N LEU A 30 -6.32 -4.40 -2.18
CA LEU A 30 -6.52 -3.18 -2.96
C LEU A 30 -6.94 -1.99 -2.07
N ARG A 31 -7.74 -2.22 -1.02
CA ARG A 31 -8.04 -1.18 -0.03
C ARG A 31 -6.79 -0.74 0.71
N ALA A 32 -5.96 -1.68 1.17
CA ALA A 32 -4.73 -1.40 1.89
C ALA A 32 -3.71 -0.65 1.01
N GLU A 33 -3.52 -1.07 -0.24
CA GLU A 33 -2.64 -0.39 -1.20
C GLU A 33 -3.13 1.03 -1.51
N LYS A 34 -4.45 1.23 -1.67
CA LYS A 34 -5.02 2.56 -1.85
C LYS A 34 -4.76 3.47 -0.64
N ALA A 35 -4.88 2.93 0.58
CA ALA A 35 -4.56 3.66 1.80
C ALA A 35 -3.06 3.99 1.87
N ALA A 36 -2.18 3.03 1.57
CA ALA A 36 -0.75 3.21 1.53
C ALA A 36 -0.32 4.31 0.53
N ALA A 37 -0.88 4.32 -0.68
CA ALA A 37 -0.63 5.36 -1.68
C ALA A 37 -1.11 6.75 -1.23
N ALA A 38 -2.15 6.83 -0.40
CA ALA A 38 -2.58 8.10 0.18
C ALA A 38 -1.57 8.62 1.23
N VAL A 39 -1.01 7.73 2.05
CA VAL A 39 -0.01 8.04 3.08
C VAL A 39 1.35 8.39 2.47
N GLU A 40 1.74 7.75 1.36
CA GLU A 40 3.04 7.95 0.70
C GLU A 40 3.33 9.42 0.42
N ARG A 41 2.33 10.18 -0.07
CA ARG A 41 2.52 11.60 -0.36
C ARG A 41 2.90 12.41 0.88
N THR A 42 2.33 12.09 2.04
CA THR A 42 2.66 12.75 3.30
C THR A 42 4.04 12.30 3.77
N ALA A 43 4.31 10.99 3.76
CA ALA A 43 5.61 10.44 4.16
C ALA A 43 6.77 11.03 3.35
N ARG A 44 6.62 11.13 2.02
CA ARG A 44 7.62 11.75 1.14
C ARG A 44 7.87 13.21 1.47
N LYS A 45 6.81 13.98 1.76
CA LYS A 45 6.94 15.39 2.15
C LYS A 45 7.66 15.53 3.50
N THR A 46 7.31 14.71 4.47
CA THR A 46 7.92 14.77 5.80
C THR A 46 9.37 14.29 5.81
N ALA A 47 9.67 13.25 5.04
CA ALA A 47 11.04 12.73 4.88
C ALA A 47 11.96 13.70 4.13
N GLY A 48 11.41 14.53 3.23
CA GLY A 48 12.17 15.53 2.50
C GLY A 48 13.34 14.92 1.73
N GLY A 49 14.54 15.51 1.88
CA GLY A 49 15.77 15.02 1.25
C GLY A 49 16.24 13.64 1.74
N ALA A 50 15.70 13.15 2.86
CA ALA A 50 16.01 11.83 3.37
C ALA A 50 15.15 10.72 2.74
N TYR A 51 14.17 11.03 1.88
CA TYR A 51 13.29 10.02 1.28
C TYR A 51 14.05 9.09 0.32
N GLY A 52 14.17 7.82 0.69
CA GLY A 52 14.83 6.76 -0.09
C GLY A 52 13.87 5.92 -0.93
N GLY A 53 12.57 6.21 -0.91
CA GLY A 53 11.53 5.42 -1.58
C GLY A 53 10.57 4.77 -0.59
N SER A 54 9.51 4.16 -1.12
CA SER A 54 8.54 3.40 -0.31
C SER A 54 7.97 2.23 -1.10
N TRP A 55 7.47 1.23 -0.39
CA TRP A 55 6.78 0.08 -0.95
C TRP A 55 5.68 -0.40 -0.01
N PHE A 56 4.67 -1.06 -0.57
CA PHE A 56 3.66 -1.75 0.22
C PHE A 56 4.20 -3.12 0.66
N ASP A 57 4.15 -3.39 1.95
CA ASP A 57 4.42 -4.72 2.50
C ASP A 57 3.09 -5.47 2.69
N PRO A 58 2.80 -6.48 1.86
CA PRO A 58 1.55 -7.24 1.95
C PRO A 58 1.46 -8.11 3.22
N SER A 59 2.58 -8.44 3.86
CA SER A 59 2.56 -9.24 5.10
C SER A 59 2.08 -8.45 6.30
N SER A 60 2.46 -7.17 6.41
CA SER A 60 1.98 -6.26 7.46
C SER A 60 0.79 -5.40 7.05
N GLY A 61 0.48 -5.32 5.76
CA GLY A 61 -0.55 -4.44 5.21
C GLY A 61 -0.20 -2.96 5.33
N ARG A 62 1.10 -2.61 5.38
CA ARG A 62 1.58 -1.25 5.66
C ARG A 62 2.46 -0.71 4.54
N LEU A 63 2.52 0.62 4.46
CA LEU A 63 3.55 1.30 3.69
C LEU A 63 4.86 1.28 4.48
N VAL A 64 5.91 0.73 3.89
CA VAL A 64 7.28 0.85 4.40
C VAL A 64 7.95 2.01 3.67
N VAL A 65 8.60 2.90 4.43
CA VAL A 65 9.30 4.06 3.90
C VAL A 65 10.79 3.91 4.20
N ALA A 66 11.61 3.84 3.16
CA ALA A 66 13.06 3.88 3.30
C ALA A 66 13.54 5.32 3.46
N LEU A 67 14.50 5.51 4.37
CA LEU A 67 15.17 6.79 4.60
C LEU A 67 16.68 6.63 4.39
N THR A 68 17.31 7.65 3.82
CA THR A 68 18.78 7.73 3.67
C THR A 68 19.47 8.30 4.90
N ASP A 69 18.70 8.91 5.82
CA ASP A 69 19.16 9.41 7.12
C ASP A 69 18.15 9.03 8.22
N ARG A 70 18.65 8.47 9.31
CA ARG A 70 17.86 8.05 10.48
C ARG A 70 17.24 9.25 11.21
N ALA A 71 17.80 10.45 11.09
CA ALA A 71 17.23 11.65 11.71
C ALA A 71 15.79 11.94 11.26
N GLY A 72 15.40 11.50 10.05
CA GLY A 72 14.05 11.66 9.52
C GLY A 72 13.00 10.67 10.06
N GLU A 73 13.41 9.62 10.78
CA GLU A 73 12.50 8.53 11.19
C GLU A 73 11.34 9.02 12.06
N ALA A 74 11.64 9.89 13.05
CA ALA A 74 10.64 10.39 13.99
C ALA A 74 9.52 11.21 13.32
N GLY A 75 9.81 11.86 12.19
CA GLY A 75 8.81 12.64 11.44
C GLY A 75 7.88 11.78 10.58
N VAL A 76 8.28 10.56 10.24
CA VAL A 76 7.57 9.69 9.28
C VAL A 76 6.70 8.61 9.96
N ARG A 77 6.85 8.43 11.28
CA ARG A 77 6.16 7.40 12.07
C ARG A 77 4.67 7.66 12.29
#